data_AF-A0A8G0YJY1-F1
#
_entry.id   AF-A0A8G0YJY1-F1
#
_cell.length_a   1.000
_cell.length_b   1.000
_cell.length_c   1.000
_cell.angle_alpha   90.00
_cell.angle_beta   90.00
_cell.angle_gamma   90.00
#
_symmetry.space_group_name_H-M   'P 1'
#
loop_
_entity.id
_entity.type
_entity.pdbx_description
1 polymer ?
#
loop_
_entity_poly.entity_id
_entity_poly.type
_entity_poly.pdbx_seq_one_letter_code
_entity_poly.pdbx_strand_id
1 'polypeptide(L)'
;ARDCQVSMCGAHYSYCAPTTTPTCNCIEGFREGGTLRWDLNTGYSECLRKTQRKCQRDGFSMLRNMKLPYTSGAIVDKRIGFKECEERCIEDCNCSPFGNTNIHEGGPGCY
;
A
#
# COMPACT_ATOMS: atom_id res chain seq x y z
N ALA A 1 -12.46 4.89 20.68
CA ALA A 1 -11.32 5.06 19.75
C ALA A 1 -11.88 5.12 18.34
N ARG A 2 -11.24 5.82 17.40
CA ARG A 2 -11.62 5.70 15.98
C ARG A 2 -11.04 4.38 15.48
N ASP A 3 -11.88 3.44 15.08
CA ASP A 3 -11.43 2.16 14.55
C ASP A 3 -11.27 2.23 13.04
N CYS A 4 -10.12 1.77 12.54
CA CYS A 4 -9.84 1.67 11.12
C CYS A 4 -10.62 0.51 10.48
N GLN A 5 -11.71 0.83 9.78
CA GLN A 5 -12.46 -0.14 8.99
C GLN A 5 -11.92 -0.25 7.56
N VAL A 6 -12.20 -1.38 6.91
CA VAL A 6 -11.89 -1.57 5.48
C VAL A 6 -12.60 -0.49 4.68
N SER A 7 -11.91 0.13 3.70
CA SER A 7 -12.41 1.23 2.84
C SER A 7 -12.67 2.58 3.52
N MET A 8 -12.20 2.79 4.76
CA MET A 8 -12.39 4.08 5.46
C MET A 8 -11.55 5.21 4.87
N CYS A 9 -10.33 4.91 4.43
CA CYS A 9 -9.47 5.83 3.70
C CYS A 9 -9.55 5.47 2.21
N GLY A 10 -9.54 6.48 1.32
CA GLY A 10 -9.76 6.30 -0.12
C GLY A 10 -9.00 5.11 -0.73
N ALA A 11 -9.57 4.52 -1.78
CA ALA A 11 -9.22 3.18 -2.26
C ALA A 11 -7.74 2.97 -2.67
N HIS A 12 -7.00 4.04 -2.99
CA HIS A 12 -5.65 3.94 -3.54
C HIS A 12 -4.62 4.78 -2.79
N TYR A 13 -3.47 4.16 -2.51
CA TYR A 13 -2.25 4.79 -1.98
C TYR A 13 -2.41 5.56 -0.65
N SER A 14 -3.47 5.24 0.10
CA SER A 14 -3.74 5.78 1.43
C SER A 14 -3.86 4.64 2.45
N TYR A 15 -3.64 4.95 3.72
CA TYR A 15 -3.84 4.00 4.82
C TYR A 15 -4.47 4.67 6.03
N CYS A 16 -5.18 3.87 6.81
CA CYS A 16 -5.79 4.29 8.05
C CYS A 16 -4.84 4.02 9.23
N ALA A 17 -4.60 5.04 10.05
CA ALA A 17 -3.92 4.90 11.33
C ALA A 17 -4.73 5.58 12.43
N PRO A 18 -5.25 4.82 13.43
CA PRO A 18 -6.12 5.36 14.46
C PRO A 18 -5.39 6.32 15.42
N THR A 19 -4.06 6.29 15.39
CA THR A 19 -3.16 7.11 16.22
C THR A 19 -2.76 8.43 15.56
N THR A 20 -3.12 8.68 14.30
CA THR A 20 -2.75 9.91 13.58
C THR A 20 -3.95 10.87 13.45
N THR A 21 -3.66 12.17 13.33
CA THR A 21 -4.64 13.20 12.97
C THR A 21 -4.09 13.99 11.77
N PRO A 22 -4.72 13.89 10.59
CA PRO A 22 -5.92 13.11 10.26
C PRO A 22 -5.67 11.59 10.32
N THR A 23 -6.75 10.81 10.43
CA THR A 23 -6.70 9.34 10.56
C THR A 23 -6.28 8.64 9.26
N CYS A 24 -6.56 9.27 8.12
CA CYS A 24 -6.13 8.80 6.81
C CYS A 24 -4.85 9.50 6.37
N ASN A 25 -3.86 8.72 5.94
CA ASN A 25 -2.54 9.20 5.56
C ASN A 25 -2.21 8.69 4.17
N CYS A 26 -1.50 9.49 3.38
CA CYS A 26 -0.91 9.00 2.13
C CYS A 26 0.35 8.18 2.41
N ILE A 27 0.57 7.13 1.62
CA ILE A 27 1.83 6.37 1.63
C ILE A 27 2.99 7.31 1.31
N GLU A 28 4.16 7.05 1.87
CA GLU A 28 5.38 7.78 1.54
C GLU A 28 5.60 7.81 0.01
N GLY A 29 6.00 8.98 -0.52
CA GLY A 29 6.10 9.21 -1.97
C GLY A 29 4.78 9.64 -2.63
N PHE A 30 3.66 9.65 -1.89
CA PHE A 30 2.38 10.23 -2.33
C PHE A 30 2.07 11.51 -1.55
N ARG A 31 1.25 12.38 -2.16
CA ARG A 31 0.72 13.60 -1.58
C ARG A 31 -0.79 13.62 -1.76
N GLU A 32 -1.45 14.43 -0.96
CA GLU A 32 -2.88 14.67 -1.06
C GLU A 32 -3.21 15.27 -2.43
N GLY A 33 -4.18 14.66 -3.12
CA GLY A 33 -4.76 15.16 -4.35
C GLY A 33 -5.69 16.33 -4.09
N GLY A 34 -5.60 17.35 -4.93
CA GLY A 34 -6.36 18.59 -4.80
C GLY A 34 -7.81 18.46 -5.23
N THR A 35 -8.61 17.66 -4.52
CA THR A 35 -10.07 17.82 -4.51
C THR A 35 -10.59 17.44 -3.13
N LEU A 36 -10.58 18.45 -2.25
CA LEU A 36 -11.16 18.42 -0.92
C LEU A 36 -12.66 18.11 -1.04
N ARG A 37 -13.08 16.89 -0.74
CA ARG A 37 -14.47 16.58 -0.37
C ARG A 37 -14.54 15.26 0.39
N TRP A 38 -15.61 15.12 1.18
CA TRP A 38 -15.87 14.18 2.29
C TRP A 38 -15.31 14.63 3.63
N ASP A 39 -16.03 15.61 4.19
CA ASP A 39 -16.19 15.95 5.61
C ASP A 39 -14.93 15.93 6.48
N LEU A 40 -14.75 17.00 7.26
CA LEU A 40 -13.62 17.25 8.17
C LEU A 40 -13.29 16.10 9.17
N ASN A 41 -14.08 15.02 9.17
CA ASN A 41 -13.94 13.83 10.00
C ASN A 41 -13.35 12.58 9.31
N THR A 42 -13.23 12.51 7.97
CA THR A 42 -12.93 11.25 7.25
C THR A 42 -11.64 11.20 6.41
N GLY A 43 -10.97 12.33 6.16
CA GLY A 43 -9.63 12.33 5.54
C GLY A 43 -9.61 12.34 4.01
N TYR A 44 -8.39 12.32 3.44
CA TYR A 44 -8.08 12.67 2.05
C TYR A 44 -8.76 11.78 0.99
N SER A 45 -9.29 12.42 -0.06
CA SER A 45 -10.05 11.79 -1.14
C SER A 45 -9.18 10.99 -2.13
N GLU A 46 -7.92 11.38 -2.30
CA GLU A 46 -7.02 10.74 -3.25
C GLU A 46 -5.55 11.02 -2.90
N CYS A 47 -4.69 10.00 -2.97
CA CYS A 47 -3.25 10.15 -2.80
C CYS A 47 -2.56 10.05 -4.15
N LEU A 48 -1.98 11.16 -4.60
CA LEU A 48 -1.28 11.30 -5.88
C LEU A 48 0.22 11.08 -5.71
N ARG A 49 0.83 10.30 -6.60
CA ARG A 49 2.29 10.07 -6.56
C ARG A 49 3.02 11.39 -6.79
N LYS A 50 4.01 11.70 -5.94
CA LYS A 50 4.82 12.93 -6.03
C LYS A 50 5.73 12.95 -7.26
N THR A 51 6.16 11.77 -7.71
CA THR A 51 7.09 11.57 -8.81
C THR A 51 6.50 10.63 -9.85
N GLN A 52 6.85 10.85 -11.12
CA GLN A 52 6.49 9.94 -12.21
C GLN A 52 7.22 8.59 -12.06
N ARG A 53 6.54 7.47 -12.38
CA ARG A 53 7.15 6.12 -12.32
C ARG A 53 8.30 6.01 -13.31
N LYS A 54 9.38 5.39 -12.86
CA LYS A 54 10.51 4.96 -13.69
C LYS A 54 10.71 3.45 -13.59
N CYS A 55 9.64 2.66 -13.46
CA CYS A 55 9.59 1.19 -13.50
C CYS A 55 10.86 0.51 -12.95
N GLN A 56 11.81 0.14 -13.82
CA GLN A 56 13.07 -0.54 -13.49
C GLN A 56 14.05 0.26 -12.60
N ARG A 57 13.74 1.51 -12.26
CA ARG A 57 14.47 2.36 -11.31
C ARG A 57 13.60 2.85 -10.16
N ASP A 58 12.36 2.38 -10.07
CA ASP A 58 11.52 2.68 -8.91
C ASP A 58 12.02 1.86 -7.70
N GLY A 59 11.99 2.49 -6.52
CA GLY A 59 12.20 1.81 -5.24
C GLY A 59 10.89 1.64 -4.50
N PHE A 60 10.92 0.88 -3.40
CA PHE A 60 9.76 0.63 -2.56
C PHE A 60 9.91 1.21 -1.16
N SER A 61 8.83 1.78 -0.64
CA SER A 61 8.70 2.13 0.78
C SER A 61 8.05 0.99 1.54
N MET A 62 8.73 0.50 2.58
CA MET A 62 8.23 -0.60 3.41
C MET A 62 7.15 -0.09 4.38
N LEU A 63 5.94 -0.63 4.26
CA LEU A 63 4.85 -0.41 5.22
C LEU A 63 4.83 -1.54 6.25
N ARG A 64 4.74 -1.19 7.53
CA ARG A 64 4.76 -2.14 8.65
C ARG A 64 3.43 -2.17 9.37
N ASN A 65 3.10 -3.30 9.99
CA ASN A 65 1.87 -3.50 10.77
C ASN A 65 0.60 -3.19 9.99
N MET A 66 0.62 -3.48 8.68
CA MET A 66 -0.51 -3.24 7.79
C MET A 66 -1.40 -4.46 7.70
N LYS A 67 -2.71 -4.20 7.63
CA LYS A 67 -3.65 -5.16 7.07
C LYS A 67 -3.49 -5.17 5.55
N LEU A 68 -3.34 -6.36 4.96
CA LEU A 68 -3.20 -6.48 3.51
C LEU A 68 -4.43 -5.93 2.78
N PRO A 69 -4.24 -5.22 1.65
CA PRO A 69 -5.35 -4.72 0.85
C PRO A 69 -6.14 -5.88 0.24
N TYR A 70 -7.29 -5.57 -0.35
CA TYR A 70 -8.09 -6.54 -1.09
C TYR A 70 -7.26 -7.13 -2.23
N THR A 71 -7.14 -8.46 -2.30
CA THR A 71 -6.19 -9.18 -3.16
C THR A 71 -6.76 -9.56 -4.53
N SER A 72 -7.87 -8.96 -4.97
CA SER A 72 -8.40 -9.22 -6.31
C SER A 72 -7.40 -8.76 -7.38
N GLY A 73 -6.77 -9.72 -8.06
CA GLY A 73 -5.72 -9.46 -9.06
C GLY A 73 -4.28 -9.66 -8.54
N ALA A 74 -4.09 -10.03 -7.26
CA ALA A 74 -2.77 -10.38 -6.74
C ALA A 74 -2.27 -11.71 -7.34
N ILE A 75 -1.00 -11.75 -7.71
CA ILE A 75 -0.33 -12.97 -8.19
C ILE A 75 0.40 -13.57 -6.99
N VAL A 76 0.04 -14.80 -6.63
CA VAL A 76 0.58 -15.45 -5.43
C VAL A 76 1.57 -16.56 -5.80
N ASP A 77 2.83 -16.43 -5.35
CA ASP A 77 3.84 -17.48 -5.43
C ASP A 77 4.37 -17.83 -4.02
N LYS A 78 3.96 -18.99 -3.50
CA LYS A 78 4.34 -19.45 -2.16
C LYS A 78 5.75 -20.05 -2.08
N ARG A 79 6.46 -20.15 -3.21
CA ARG A 79 7.75 -20.85 -3.27
C ARG A 79 8.93 -19.89 -3.11
N ILE A 80 8.71 -18.61 -3.35
CA ILE A 80 9.78 -17.61 -3.42
C ILE A 80 9.86 -16.77 -2.15
N GLY A 81 11.05 -16.31 -1.82
CA GLY A 81 11.26 -15.42 -0.68
C GLY A 81 10.95 -13.96 -1.01
N PHE A 82 10.94 -13.12 0.03
CA PHE A 82 10.70 -11.68 -0.08
C PHE A 82 11.64 -10.96 -1.07
N LYS A 83 12.93 -11.33 -1.09
CA LYS A 83 13.92 -10.73 -2.00
C LYS A 83 13.61 -11.00 -3.48
N GLU A 84 13.29 -12.25 -3.81
CA GLU A 84 12.92 -12.62 -5.18
C GLU A 84 11.57 -11.99 -5.58
N CYS A 85 10.65 -11.82 -4.61
CA CYS A 85 9.41 -11.09 -4.81
C CYS A 85 9.65 -9.62 -5.17
N GLU A 86 10.58 -8.96 -4.47
CA GLU A 86 10.99 -7.59 -4.78
C GLU A 86 11.60 -7.48 -6.18
N GLU A 87 12.53 -8.37 -6.53
CA GLU A 87 13.17 -8.40 -7.86
C GLU A 87 12.13 -8.57 -8.98
N ARG A 88 11.19 -9.52 -8.84
CA ARG A 88 10.08 -9.70 -9.79
C ARG A 88 9.20 -8.45 -9.92
N CYS A 89 8.93 -7.77 -8.81
CA CYS A 89 8.11 -6.57 -8.81
C CYS A 89 8.82 -5.37 -9.48
N ILE A 90 10.15 -5.28 -9.40
CA ILE A 90 10.93 -4.25 -10.11
C ILE A 90 10.87 -4.46 -11.63
N GLU A 91 10.86 -5.72 -12.08
CA GLU A 91 10.82 -6.08 -13.49
C GLU A 91 9.44 -5.88 -14.13
N ASP A 92 8.36 -6.04 -13.35
CA ASP A 92 6.98 -5.78 -13.80
C ASP A 92 6.54 -4.34 -13.50
N CYS A 93 6.47 -3.50 -14.54
CA CYS A 93 6.03 -2.11 -14.42
C CYS A 93 4.61 -1.93 -13.88
N ASN A 94 3.78 -2.97 -13.90
CA ASN A 94 2.43 -2.97 -13.36
C ASN A 94 2.38 -3.47 -11.91
N CYS A 95 3.48 -4.01 -11.37
CA CYS A 95 3.51 -4.50 -10.01
C CYS A 95 3.41 -3.33 -9.01
N SER A 96 2.39 -3.41 -8.14
CA SER A 96 2.18 -2.49 -7.03
C SER A 96 0.90 -2.87 -6.25
N PRO A 97 0.96 -3.18 -4.94
CA PRO A 97 2.12 -3.45 -4.06
C PRO A 97 2.57 -4.93 -4.12
N PHE A 98 3.64 -5.29 -3.39
CA PHE A 98 4.03 -6.69 -3.15
C PHE A 98 4.25 -6.98 -1.65
N GLY A 99 4.27 -8.26 -1.27
CA GLY A 99 4.77 -8.68 0.05
C GLY A 99 4.63 -10.16 0.36
N ASN A 100 4.74 -10.52 1.64
CA ASN A 100 4.67 -11.93 2.07
C ASN A 100 3.23 -12.44 2.22
N THR A 101 2.96 -13.65 1.74
CA THR A 101 1.63 -14.29 1.80
C THR A 101 1.28 -14.87 3.17
N ASN A 102 2.28 -15.14 4.02
CA ASN A 102 2.08 -15.65 5.37
C ASN A 102 3.03 -14.95 6.36
N ILE A 103 2.47 -14.21 7.31
CA ILE A 103 3.22 -13.53 8.37
C ILE A 103 3.52 -14.44 9.58
N HIS A 104 2.85 -15.59 9.70
CA HIS A 104 2.94 -16.45 10.88
C HIS A 104 4.08 -17.46 10.82
N GLU A 105 4.52 -17.85 9.62
CA GLU A 105 5.47 -18.96 9.47
C GLU A 105 6.88 -18.52 9.06
N GLY A 106 7.09 -17.24 8.75
CA GLY A 106 8.37 -16.75 8.21
C GLY A 106 8.81 -17.47 6.93
N GLY A 107 7.91 -18.27 6.33
CA GLY A 107 8.15 -19.09 5.16
C GLY A 107 8.08 -18.30 3.86
N PRO A 108 8.48 -18.93 2.75
CA PRO A 108 8.40 -18.32 1.43
C PRO A 108 6.95 -17.94 1.07
N GLY A 109 6.81 -16.86 0.32
CA GLY A 109 5.53 -16.27 -0.04
C GLY A 109 5.68 -14.91 -0.68
N CYS A 110 5.14 -14.74 -1.87
CA CYS A 110 5.02 -13.48 -2.59
C CYS A 110 3.56 -13.28 -2.99
N TYR A 111 2.99 -12.11 -2.70
CA TYR A 111 1.72 -11.61 -3.20
C TYR A 111 1.92 -10.30 -3.94
#